data_AF-A1WFZ6-F1
#
_entry.id   AF-A1WFZ6-F1
#
_cell.length_a   1.000
_cell.length_b   1.000
_cell.length_c   1.000
_cell.angle_alpha   90.00
_cell.angle_beta   90.00
_cell.angle_gamma   90.00
#
_symmetry.space_group_name_H-M   'P 1'
#
loop_
_entity.id
_entity.type
_entity.pdbx_description
1 polymer ?
#
loop_
_entity_poly.entity_id
_entity_poly.type
_entity_poly.pdbx_seq_one_letter_code
_entity_poly.pdbx_strand_id
1 'polypeptide(L)'
;MRIAISGTYSVGKTLTTMAVSHLLGLPRSAAMTMRELLPISVPGKTLEECTAAEIIMLIMRRHQEHAVNEHPFGKNFVSDDSSFSVTEYRFQNPSGCPRYTLC
;
A
#
# COMPACT_ATOMS: atom_id res chain seq x y z
N MET A 1 17.94 1.57 12.12
CA MET A 1 16.69 0.89 12.51
C MET A 1 15.62 1.07 11.44
N ARG A 2 15.11 -0.04 10.88
CA ARG A 2 14.00 -0.03 9.91
C ARG A 2 12.76 -0.60 10.59
N ILE A 3 11.70 0.21 10.69
CA ILE A 3 10.43 -0.22 11.29
C ILE A 3 9.38 -0.20 10.19
N ALA A 4 8.88 -1.36 9.78
CA ALA A 4 7.78 -1.46 8.83
C ALA A 4 6.50 -1.86 9.57
N ILE A 5 5.41 -1.13 9.35
CA ILE A 5 4.10 -1.44 9.90
C ILE A 5 3.22 -1.96 8.76
N SER A 6 2.82 -3.22 8.87
CA SER A 6 2.01 -3.94 7.86
C SER A 6 0.68 -4.39 8.46
N GLY A 7 -0.31 -4.63 7.58
CA GLY A 7 -1.67 -5.04 7.93
C GLY A 7 -2.70 -4.59 6.90
N THR A 8 -3.94 -5.07 7.04
CA THR A 8 -5.04 -4.83 6.09
C THR A 8 -5.46 -3.36 6.02
N TYR A 9 -6.22 -2.99 4.98
CA TYR A 9 -6.71 -1.62 4.83
C TYR A 9 -7.57 -1.22 6.06
N SER A 10 -7.55 0.06 6.45
CA SER A 10 -8.36 0.61 7.55
C SER A 10 -8.03 0.20 9.00
N VAL A 11 -6.92 -0.51 9.27
CA VAL A 11 -6.55 -0.89 10.67
C VAL A 11 -5.68 0.14 11.41
N GLY A 12 -5.61 1.38 10.93
CA GLY A 12 -4.88 2.45 11.61
C GLY A 12 -3.35 2.48 11.42
N LYS A 13 -2.78 1.75 10.44
CA LYS A 13 -1.32 1.72 10.18
C LYS A 13 -0.70 3.08 9.92
N THR A 14 -1.36 3.92 9.14
CA THR A 14 -0.89 5.27 8.86
C THR A 14 -0.82 6.11 10.14
N LEU A 15 -1.81 5.97 11.04
CA LEU A 15 -1.78 6.62 12.34
C LEU A 15 -0.63 6.08 13.21
N THR A 16 -0.43 4.76 13.25
CA THR A 16 0.64 4.13 14.01
C THR A 16 2.02 4.55 13.49
N THR A 17 2.21 4.59 12.17
CA THR A 17 3.50 5.03 11.56
C THR A 17 3.79 6.50 11.83
N MET A 18 2.77 7.36 11.83
CA MET A 18 2.90 8.76 12.23
C MET A 18 3.28 8.90 13.70
N ALA A 19 2.62 8.17 14.59
CA ALA A 19 2.91 8.20 16.02
C ALA A 19 4.33 7.70 16.33
N VAL A 20 4.75 6.58 15.70
CA VAL A 20 6.10 6.01 15.86
C VAL A 20 7.17 6.94 15.28
N SER A 21 6.91 7.55 14.12
CA SER A 21 7.81 8.55 13.50
C SER A 21 8.00 9.75 14.42
N HIS A 22 6.91 10.29 15.00
CA HIS A 22 6.96 11.40 15.93
C HIS A 22 7.67 11.04 17.24
N LEU A 23 7.40 9.86 17.80
CA LEU A 23 8.00 9.41 19.06
C LEU A 23 9.52 9.18 18.95
N LEU A 24 9.98 8.66 17.81
CA LEU A 24 11.38 8.31 17.59
C LEU A 24 12.18 9.38 16.85
N GLY A 25 11.53 10.45 16.39
CA GLY A 25 12.15 11.48 15.54
C GLY A 25 12.66 10.92 14.21
N LEU A 26 12.09 9.81 13.72
CA LEU A 26 12.53 9.14 12.51
C LEU A 26 11.72 9.60 11.29
N PRO A 27 12.34 9.75 10.12
CA PRO A 27 11.61 10.05 8.90
C PRO A 27 10.66 8.90 8.54
N ARG A 28 9.50 9.27 7.99
CA ARG A 28 8.48 8.33 7.53
C ARG A 28 8.55 8.18 6.01
N SER A 29 8.67 6.94 5.53
CA SER A 29 8.48 6.59 4.13
C SER A 29 7.03 6.21 3.88
N ALA A 30 6.42 6.80 2.85
CA ALA A 30 5.09 6.46 2.38
C ALA A 30 5.09 6.39 0.86
N ALA A 31 4.44 5.38 0.31
CA ALA A 31 4.16 5.32 -1.12
C ALA A 31 2.71 5.72 -1.39
N MET A 32 2.40 5.96 -2.66
CA MET A 32 1.03 6.22 -3.07
C MET A 32 0.14 5.00 -2.73
N THR A 33 -1.08 5.31 -2.32
CA THR A 33 -2.12 4.31 -2.15
C THR A 33 -2.50 3.74 -3.51
N MET A 34 -3.07 2.53 -3.52
CA MET A 34 -3.54 1.91 -4.76
C MET A 34 -4.54 2.78 -5.52
N ARG A 35 -5.35 3.58 -4.83
CA ARG A 35 -6.32 4.49 -5.45
C ARG A 35 -5.64 5.66 -6.17
N GLU A 36 -4.52 6.13 -5.64
CA GLU A 36 -3.70 7.18 -6.28
C GLU A 36 -2.89 6.60 -7.45
N LEU A 37 -2.42 5.35 -7.32
CA LEU A 37 -1.62 4.68 -8.34
C LEU A 37 -2.44 4.14 -9.54
N LEU A 38 -3.70 3.77 -9.29
CA LEU A 38 -4.62 3.22 -10.28
C LEU A 38 -4.79 4.12 -11.52
N PRO A 39 -5.17 5.40 -11.41
CA PRO A 39 -5.36 6.26 -12.58
C PRO A 39 -4.07 6.51 -13.38
N ILE A 40 -2.90 6.38 -12.74
CA ILE A 40 -1.58 6.59 -13.36
C ILE A 40 -1.16 5.35 -14.17
N SER A 41 -1.54 4.15 -13.72
CA SER A 41 -1.06 2.89 -14.29
C SER A 41 -2.10 2.21 -15.18
N VAL A 42 -3.38 2.35 -14.85
CA VAL A 42 -4.51 1.75 -15.56
C VAL A 42 -5.63 2.80 -15.64
N PRO A 43 -5.49 3.81 -16.52
CA PRO A 43 -6.45 4.90 -16.60
C PRO A 43 -7.83 4.40 -17.02
N GLY A 44 -8.88 4.98 -16.41
CA GLY A 44 -10.26 4.73 -16.79
C GLY A 44 -10.87 3.40 -16.30
N LYS A 45 -10.13 2.62 -15.49
CA LYS A 45 -10.66 1.42 -14.84
C LYS A 45 -10.67 1.56 -13.32
N THR A 46 -11.65 0.92 -12.70
CA THR A 46 -11.68 0.65 -11.26
C THR A 46 -10.86 -0.61 -10.93
N LEU A 47 -10.48 -0.79 -9.66
CA LEU A 47 -9.75 -1.99 -9.19
C LEU A 47 -10.48 -3.31 -9.49
N GLU A 48 -11.82 -3.24 -9.56
CA GLU A 48 -12.70 -4.38 -9.82
C GLU A 48 -12.65 -4.79 -11.30
N GLU A 49 -12.52 -3.81 -12.20
CA GLU A 49 -12.42 -4.00 -13.66
C GLU A 49 -11.01 -4.38 -14.13
N CYS A 50 -10.00 -4.25 -13.27
CA CYS A 50 -8.65 -4.68 -13.59
C CYS A 50 -8.58 -6.20 -13.79
N THR A 51 -7.81 -6.64 -14.76
CA THR A 51 -7.41 -8.05 -14.93
C THR A 51 -6.39 -8.46 -13.87
N ALA A 52 -6.19 -9.77 -13.68
CA ALA A 52 -5.18 -10.27 -12.75
C ALA A 52 -3.76 -9.76 -13.09
N ALA A 53 -3.43 -9.66 -14.39
CA ALA A 53 -2.15 -9.12 -14.85
C ALA A 53 -1.99 -7.63 -14.51
N GLU A 54 -3.04 -6.83 -14.69
CA GLU A 54 -3.03 -5.40 -14.33
C GLU A 54 -2.88 -5.19 -12.83
N ILE A 55 -3.47 -6.07 -12.01
CA ILE A 55 -3.31 -6.01 -10.55
C ILE A 55 -1.88 -6.36 -10.12
N ILE A 56 -1.29 -7.41 -10.71
CA ILE A 56 0.11 -7.76 -10.44
C ILE A 56 1.02 -6.57 -10.82
N MET A 57 0.77 -5.94 -11.98
CA MET A 57 1.51 -4.75 -12.41
C MET A 57 1.40 -3.60 -11.40
N LEU A 58 0.18 -3.31 -10.89
CA LEU A 58 -0.06 -2.29 -9.88
C LEU A 58 0.70 -2.57 -8.58
N ILE A 59 0.69 -3.82 -8.11
CA ILE A 59 1.43 -4.26 -6.91
C ILE A 59 2.93 -4.06 -7.12
N MET A 60 3.47 -4.49 -8.27
CA MET A 60 4.89 -4.34 -8.59
C MET A 60 5.32 -2.87 -8.66
N ARG A 61 4.50 -2.02 -9.30
CA ARG A 61 4.80 -0.59 -9.40
C ARG A 61 4.78 0.10 -8.04
N ARG A 62 3.82 -0.26 -7.19
CA ARG A 62 3.76 0.23 -5.80
C ARG A 62 5.00 -0.21 -5.00
N HIS A 63 5.43 -1.47 -5.16
CA HIS A 63 6.62 -1.98 -4.50
C HIS A 63 7.90 -1.25 -4.95
N GLN A 64 8.01 -0.95 -6.25
CA GLN A 64 9.10 -0.15 -6.78
C GLN A 64 9.12 1.26 -6.18
N GLU A 65 7.96 1.90 -6.04
CA GLU A 65 7.85 3.21 -5.38
C GLU A 65 8.32 3.18 -3.94
N HIS A 66 7.93 2.16 -3.18
CA HIS A 66 8.45 1.96 -1.82
C HIS A 66 9.98 1.86 -1.81
N ALA A 67 10.56 1.02 -2.68
CA ALA A 67 12.01 0.86 -2.75
C ALA A 67 12.75 2.17 -3.10
N VAL A 68 12.20 2.97 -4.01
CA VAL A 68 12.76 4.27 -4.39
C VAL A 68 12.59 5.30 -3.28
N ASN A 69 11.42 5.38 -2.64
CA ASN A 69 11.15 6.32 -1.55
C ASN A 69 11.94 5.99 -0.28
N GLU A 70 12.28 4.73 -0.04
CA GLU A 70 13.08 4.31 1.11
C GLU A 70 14.59 4.55 0.92
N HIS A 71 15.05 4.61 -0.33
CA HIS A 71 16.47 4.76 -0.66
C HIS A 71 17.15 5.98 0.02
N PRO A 72 16.56 7.20 0.03
CA PRO A 72 17.16 8.37 0.65
C PRO A 72 17.31 8.25 2.19
N PHE A 73 16.48 7.44 2.84
CA PHE A 73 16.45 7.33 4.31
C PHE A 73 17.44 6.29 4.86
N GLY A 74 18.08 5.51 3.98
CA GLY A 74 19.16 4.60 4.31
C GLY A 74 18.78 3.52 5.35
N LYS A 75 19.20 3.72 6.60
CA LYS A 75 19.05 2.72 7.68
C LYS A 75 18.04 3.11 8.75
N ASN A 76 17.52 4.34 8.79
CA ASN A 76 16.75 4.89 9.90
C ASN A 76 15.42 5.51 9.44
N PHE A 77 14.38 4.69 9.29
CA PHE A 77 13.04 5.18 8.90
C PHE A 77 11.92 4.26 9.37
N VAL A 78 10.72 4.83 9.36
CA VAL A 78 9.44 4.12 9.56
C VAL A 78 8.75 3.98 8.20
N SER A 79 8.40 2.76 7.80
CA SER A 79 7.69 2.48 6.55
C SER A 79 6.23 2.15 6.81
N ASP A 80 5.33 2.80 6.07
CA ASP A 80 3.90 2.47 6.00
C ASP A 80 3.63 1.49 4.85
N ASP A 81 4.03 0.24 5.04
CA ASP A 81 4.01 -0.74 3.96
C ASP A 81 2.74 -1.60 4.00
N SER A 82 1.92 -1.49 2.97
CA SER A 82 0.74 -2.34 2.75
C SER A 82 0.74 -2.98 1.36
N SER A 83 1.91 -3.08 0.74
CA SER A 83 2.09 -3.50 -0.66
C SER A 83 1.43 -4.83 -1.00
N PHE A 84 1.34 -5.77 -0.05
CA PHE A 84 0.79 -7.11 -0.30
C PHE A 84 -0.68 -7.31 0.11
N SER A 85 -1.30 -6.34 0.80
CA SER A 85 -2.70 -6.47 1.26
C SER A 85 -3.73 -6.48 0.13
N VAL A 86 -3.36 -6.00 -1.07
CA VAL A 86 -4.21 -6.04 -2.28
C VAL A 86 -4.39 -7.45 -2.79
N THR A 87 -3.35 -8.27 -2.71
CA THR A 87 -3.39 -9.68 -3.09
C THR A 87 -4.44 -10.39 -2.24
N GLU A 88 -4.46 -10.13 -0.94
CA GLU A 88 -5.46 -10.70 -0.03
C GLU A 88 -6.90 -10.28 -0.39
N TYR A 89 -7.13 -9.02 -0.78
CA TYR A 89 -8.47 -8.54 -1.16
C TYR A 89 -9.07 -9.30 -2.36
N ARG A 90 -8.28 -9.62 -3.39
CA ARG A 90 -8.79 -10.32 -4.58
C ARG A 90 -8.76 -11.84 -4.46
N PHE A 91 -7.86 -12.41 -3.65
CA PHE A 91 -7.90 -13.84 -3.34
C PHE A 91 -9.02 -14.20 -2.34
N GLN A 92 -9.45 -13.28 -1.48
CA GLN A 92 -10.62 -13.48 -0.61
C GLN A 92 -11.97 -13.33 -1.33
N ASN A 93 -12.01 -12.74 -2.54
CA ASN A 93 -13.24 -12.54 -3.33
C ASN A 93 -13.09 -13.02 -4.79
N PRO A 94 -12.97 -14.34 -5.04
CA PRO A 94 -12.79 -14.89 -6.38
C PRO A 94 -14.05 -14.78 -7.28
N SER A 95 -15.22 -14.44 -6.73
CA SER A 95 -16.52 -14.49 -7.40
C SER A 95 -17.13 -13.13 -7.78
N GLY A 96 -16.39 -12.02 -7.70
CA GLY A 96 -16.88 -10.71 -8.15
C GLY A 96 -18.10 -10.18 -7.38
N CYS A 97 -18.37 -10.71 -6.19
CA CYS A 97 -19.48 -10.26 -5.35
C CYS A 97 -18.96 -9.15 -4.42
N PRO A 98 -19.51 -7.92 -4.48
CA PRO A 98 -19.00 -6.81 -3.69
C PRO A 98 -19.51 -6.97 -2.26
N ARG A 99 -18.69 -7.55 -1.37
CA ARG A 99 -18.90 -7.35 0.07
C ARG A 99 -18.36 -5.99 0.44
N TYR A 100 -19.20 -4.98 0.24
CA TYR A 100 -19.05 -3.69 0.90
C TYR A 100 -19.00 -3.92 2.41
N THR A 101 -17.91 -3.53 3.06
CA THR A 101 -17.99 -2.97 4.41
C THR A 101 -16.97 -1.85 4.48
N LEU A 102 -17.45 -0.66 4.15
CA LEU A 102 -16.93 0.60 4.64
C LEU A 102 -16.87 0.54 6.17
N CYS A 103 -15.66 0.68 6.72
CA CYS A 103 -15.36 1.41 7.94
C CYS A 103 -13.87 1.77 7.92
#